data_AF-A0AA35SF27-F1
#
_entry.id   AF-A0AA35SF27-F1
#
_cell.length_a   1.000
_cell.length_b   1.000
_cell.length_c   1.000
_cell.angle_alpha   90.00
_cell.angle_beta   90.00
_cell.angle_gamma   90.00
#
_symmetry.space_group_name_H-M   'P 1'
#
loop_
_entity.id
_entity.type
_entity.pdbx_description
1 polymer ?
#
loop_
_entity_poly.entity_id
_entity_poly.type
_entity_poly.pdbx_seq_one_letter_code
_entity_poly.pdbx_strand_id
1 'polypeptide(L)'
;MATPGHPPTASTSLVSFCVGELFHSFTDLEDKIKSYKEQAFCELWKRDARTIAAARKRMGRPMKEELKYYELKYCCIHGGQPFKAKGRGIRSTS
;
A
#
# COMPACT_ATOMS: atom_id res chain seq x y z
N MET A 1 -1.12 49.02 16.83
CA MET A 1 -2.10 47.92 16.69
C MET A 1 -1.67 47.07 15.50
N ALA A 2 -0.91 46.01 15.73
CA ALA A 2 -0.48 45.07 14.69
C ALA A 2 -1.09 43.71 15.03
N THR A 3 -2.00 43.23 14.17
CA THR A 3 -2.65 41.93 14.29
C THR A 3 -1.62 40.80 14.22
N PRO A 4 -1.75 39.76 15.05
CA PRO A 4 -0.89 38.59 15.00
C PRO A 4 -1.10 37.82 13.70
N GLY A 5 0.02 37.40 13.11
CA GLY A 5 0.07 36.65 11.87
C GLY A 5 -0.82 35.42 11.90
N HIS A 6 -1.60 35.28 10.85
CA HIS A 6 -2.30 34.05 10.49
C HIS A 6 -1.32 32.85 10.56
N PRO A 7 -1.72 31.72 11.16
CA PRO A 7 -0.99 30.48 10.94
C PRO A 7 -1.09 30.12 9.45
N PRO A 8 -0.03 29.63 8.79
CA PRO A 8 -0.19 28.94 7.53
C PRO A 8 -1.08 27.72 7.79
N THR A 9 -2.31 27.79 7.31
CA THR A 9 -3.28 26.71 7.33
C THR A 9 -2.62 25.45 6.79
N ALA A 10 -2.66 24.40 7.59
CA ALA A 10 -2.23 23.06 7.26
C ALA A 10 -2.70 22.66 5.85
N SER A 11 -1.77 22.61 4.89
CA SER A 11 -2.00 21.86 3.66
C SER A 11 -1.68 20.41 3.96
N THR A 12 -2.57 19.75 4.69
CA THR A 12 -2.56 18.30 4.85
C THR A 12 -2.97 17.70 3.50
N SER A 13 -1.99 17.52 2.62
CA SER A 13 -2.14 16.66 1.45
C SER A 13 -2.28 15.23 1.95
N LEU A 14 -3.54 14.80 2.07
CA LEU A 14 -4.01 13.56 2.70
C LEU A 14 -3.80 12.32 1.82
N VAL A 15 -2.78 12.35 0.96
CA VAL A 15 -2.44 11.29 0.03
C VAL A 15 -0.94 11.08 0.07
N SER A 16 -0.51 9.98 0.69
CA SER A 16 0.91 9.64 0.79
C SER A 16 1.55 9.42 -0.58
N PHE A 17 0.78 9.20 -1.64
CA PHE A 17 1.18 9.19 -3.05
C PHE A 17 -0.07 9.16 -3.95
N CYS A 18 0.07 9.57 -5.21
CA CYS A 18 -1.02 9.59 -6.20
C CYS A 18 -0.93 8.41 -7.19
N VAL A 19 -2.05 8.07 -7.84
CA VAL A 19 -2.06 7.08 -8.93
C VAL A 19 -1.24 7.63 -10.10
N GLY A 20 -0.23 6.86 -10.54
CA GLY A 20 0.68 7.25 -11.61
C GLY A 20 1.95 7.96 -11.12
N GLU A 21 2.14 8.11 -9.81
CA GLU A 21 3.40 8.62 -9.27
C GLU A 21 4.57 7.68 -9.59
N LEU A 22 5.69 8.28 -9.98
CA LEU A 22 6.91 7.56 -10.37
C LEU A 22 7.87 7.50 -9.18
N PHE A 23 8.42 6.31 -8.97
CA PHE A 23 9.37 6.03 -7.90
C PHE A 23 10.71 5.66 -8.54
N HIS A 24 11.80 6.16 -7.97
CA HIS A 24 13.15 5.84 -8.44
C HIS A 24 13.73 4.62 -7.72
N SER A 25 13.27 4.32 -6.51
CA SER A 25 13.73 3.21 -5.69
C SER A 25 12.56 2.55 -4.96
N PHE A 26 12.71 1.26 -4.67
CA PHE A 26 11.75 0.51 -3.86
C PHE A 26 11.61 1.07 -2.44
N THR A 27 12.70 1.62 -1.87
CA THR A 27 12.70 2.16 -0.51
C THR A 27 11.79 3.39 -0.38
N ASP A 28 11.76 4.25 -1.40
CA ASP A 28 10.86 5.42 -1.44
C ASP A 28 9.39 4.98 -1.44
N LEU A 29 9.08 3.95 -2.22
CA LEU A 29 7.74 3.35 -2.23
C LEU A 29 7.39 2.74 -0.86
N GLU A 30 8.31 2.02 -0.21
CA GLU A 30 8.07 1.44 1.11
C GLU A 30 7.78 2.49 2.18
N ASP A 31 8.52 3.60 2.17
CA ASP A 31 8.33 4.70 3.13
C ASP A 31 6.98 5.39 2.93
N LYS A 32 6.60 5.68 1.68
CA LYS A 32 5.27 6.24 1.37
C LYS A 32 4.13 5.29 1.71
N ILE A 33 4.29 3.97 1.48
CA ILE A 33 3.30 2.97 1.88
C ILE A 33 3.20 2.90 3.41
N LYS A 34 4.32 2.95 4.14
CA LYS A 34 4.32 2.97 5.60
C LYS A 34 3.54 4.19 6.12
N SER A 35 3.85 5.37 5.60
CA SER A 35 3.13 6.60 5.90
C SER A 35 1.63 6.49 5.58
N TYR A 36 1.28 5.83 4.48
CA TYR A 36 -0.12 5.56 4.12
C TYR A 36 -0.82 4.63 5.11
N LYS A 37 -0.14 3.57 5.57
CA LYS A 37 -0.68 2.63 6.56
C LYS A 37 -1.02 3.33 7.87
N GLU A 38 -0.13 4.22 8.33
CA GLU A 38 -0.31 5.01 9.56
C GLU A 38 -1.45 6.03 9.41
N GLN A 39 -1.51 6.75 8.29
CA GLN A 39 -2.55 7.76 8.04
C GLN A 39 -3.94 7.15 7.83
N ALA A 40 -4.02 6.06 7.06
CA ALA A 40 -5.28 5.39 6.73
C ALA A 40 -5.70 4.35 7.79
N PHE A 41 -4.92 4.18 8.87
CA PHE A 41 -5.12 3.15 9.90
C PHE A 41 -5.40 1.76 9.30
N CYS A 42 -4.63 1.39 8.28
CA CYS A 42 -4.85 0.16 7.53
C CYS A 42 -3.58 -0.68 7.46
N GLU A 43 -3.73 -1.99 7.67
CA GLU A 43 -2.64 -2.94 7.57
C GLU A 43 -2.62 -3.51 6.15
N LEU A 44 -1.59 -3.17 5.36
CA LEU A 44 -1.40 -3.66 4.00
C LEU A 44 -0.42 -4.85 3.97
N TRP A 45 -0.78 -5.92 3.26
CA TRP A 45 0.09 -7.06 2.98
C TRP A 45 0.38 -7.19 1.47
N LYS A 46 1.53 -7.78 1.13
CA LYS A 46 1.94 -8.04 -0.25
C LYS A 46 1.22 -9.28 -0.78
N ARG A 47 0.20 -9.10 -1.61
CA ARG A 47 -0.57 -10.20 -2.23
C ARG A 47 0.23 -10.88 -3.34
N ASP A 48 0.74 -10.09 -4.27
CA ASP A 48 1.54 -10.56 -5.40
C ASP A 48 2.80 -9.71 -5.51
N ALA A 49 3.93 -10.38 -5.72
CA ALA A 49 5.21 -9.73 -5.93
C ALA A 49 5.92 -10.39 -7.11
N ARG A 50 6.02 -9.68 -8.24
CA ARG A 50 6.79 -10.11 -9.40
C ARG A 50 8.12 -9.38 -9.41
N THR A 51 9.22 -10.11 -9.32
CA THR A 51 10.56 -9.51 -9.33
C THR A 51 10.97 -9.12 -10.75
N ILE A 52 11.84 -8.12 -10.86
CA ILE A 52 12.41 -7.70 -12.15
C ILE A 52 13.20 -8.85 -12.77
N ALA A 53 13.92 -9.64 -11.97
CA ALA A 53 14.65 -10.82 -12.43
C ALA A 53 13.73 -11.86 -13.13
N ALA A 54 12.52 -12.08 -12.58
CA ALA A 54 11.53 -12.97 -13.19
C ALA A 54 10.93 -12.36 -14.47
N ALA A 55 10.67 -11.05 -14.47
CA ALA A 55 10.13 -10.35 -15.64
C ALA A 55 11.15 -10.21 -16.78
N ARG A 56 12.46 -10.06 -16.48
CA ARG A 56 13.55 -9.87 -17.46
C ARG A 56 13.67 -11.04 -18.44
N LYS A 57 13.34 -12.26 -17.99
CA LYS A 57 13.29 -13.45 -18.86
C LYS A 57 12.17 -13.40 -19.91
N ARG A 58 11.13 -12.61 -19.64
CA ARG A 58 9.89 -12.59 -20.42
C ARG A 58 9.71 -11.29 -21.22
N MET A 59 10.25 -10.19 -20.70
CA MET A 59 10.18 -8.85 -21.26
C MET A 59 11.63 -8.39 -21.43
N GLY A 60 12.17 -8.48 -22.64
CA GLY A 60 13.56 -8.10 -22.97
C GLY A 60 13.85 -6.59 -22.88
N ARG A 61 13.26 -5.88 -21.92
CA ARG A 61 13.43 -4.44 -21.70
C ARG A 61 14.41 -4.18 -20.55
N PRO A 62 15.28 -3.18 -20.67
CA PRO A 62 16.13 -2.75 -19.56
C PRO A 62 15.25 -2.16 -18.45
N MET A 63 15.41 -2.67 -17.23
CA MET A 63 14.76 -2.18 -16.02
C MET A 63 15.80 -1.81 -14.98
N LYS A 64 15.51 -0.76 -14.21
CA LYS A 64 16.36 -0.33 -13.09
C LYS A 64 16.30 -1.38 -11.98
N GLU A 65 17.45 -1.92 -11.62
CA GLU A 65 17.55 -2.98 -10.60
C GLU A 65 17.18 -2.47 -9.19
N GLU A 66 17.27 -1.17 -8.96
CA GLU A 66 16.89 -0.50 -7.70
C GLU A 66 15.41 -0.66 -7.32
N LEU A 67 14.53 -0.93 -8.30
CA LEU A 67 13.10 -1.09 -8.06
C LEU A 67 12.73 -2.47 -7.51
N LYS A 68 13.62 -3.48 -7.63
CA LYS A 68 13.49 -4.89 -7.16
C LYS A 68 12.30 -5.69 -7.71
N TYR A 69 11.13 -5.08 -7.81
CA TYR A 69 9.86 -5.63 -8.28
C TYR A 69 9.42 -4.96 -9.58
N TYR A 70 8.97 -5.78 -10.53
CA TYR A 70 8.31 -5.38 -11.76
C TYR A 70 6.85 -4.97 -11.47
N GLU A 71 6.17 -5.75 -10.63
CA GLU A 71 4.79 -5.50 -10.21
C GLU A 71 4.64 -5.93 -8.76
N LEU A 72 4.02 -5.07 -7.96
CA LEU A 72 3.77 -5.34 -6.55
C LEU A 72 2.33 -4.95 -6.23
N LYS A 73 1.55 -5.90 -5.73
CA LYS A 73 0.15 -5.69 -5.36
C LYS A 73 0.02 -5.78 -3.85
N TYR A 74 -0.44 -4.69 -3.26
CA TYR A 74 -0.81 -4.64 -1.86
C TYR A 74 -2.32 -4.84 -1.69
N CYS A 75 -2.70 -5.49 -0.61
CA CYS A 75 -4.10 -5.65 -0.22
C CYS A 75 -4.24 -5.34 1.27
N CYS A 76 -5.41 -4.86 1.70
CA CYS A 76 -5.69 -4.69 3.11
C CYS A 76 -5.87 -6.07 3.77
N ILE A 77 -5.26 -6.29 4.93
CA ILE A 77 -5.42 -7.52 5.72
C ILE A 77 -6.85 -7.62 6.23
N HIS A 78 -7.42 -6.49 6.66
CA HIS A 78 -8.76 -6.44 7.25
C HIS A 78 -9.89 -6.38 6.20
N GLY A 79 -9.60 -5.88 5.00
CA GLY A 79 -10.58 -5.71 3.93
C GLY A 79 -10.35 -6.69 2.79
N GLY A 80 -11.03 -7.85 2.81
CA GLY A 80 -11.03 -8.74 1.64
C GLY A 80 -11.38 -10.20 1.88
N GLN A 81 -11.36 -10.68 3.13
CA GLN A 81 -11.83 -12.03 3.43
C GLN A 81 -13.25 -11.93 3.97
N PRO A 82 -14.29 -12.45 3.28
CA PRO A 82 -15.56 -12.68 3.95
C PRO A 82 -15.25 -13.63 5.10
N PHE A 83 -15.28 -13.11 6.32
CA PHE A 83 -15.18 -13.92 7.53
C PHE A 83 -16.41 -14.82 7.52
N LYS A 84 -16.29 -16.00 6.89
CA LYS A 84 -17.31 -17.03 7.04
C LYS A 84 -17.29 -17.36 8.51
N ALA A 85 -18.28 -16.85 9.25
CA ALA A 85 -18.53 -17.28 10.60
C ALA A 85 -18.61 -18.81 10.53
N LYS A 86 -17.60 -19.51 11.07
CA LYS A 86 -17.71 -20.94 11.33
C LYS A 86 -18.81 -21.05 12.38
N GLY A 87 -20.05 -21.27 11.95
CA GLY A 87 -21.17 -21.50 12.85
C GLY A 87 -20.76 -22.59 13.85
N ARG A 88 -21.15 -22.42 15.13
CA ARG A 88 -20.70 -23.28 16.24
C ARG A 88 -21.20 -24.74 16.17
N GLY A 89 -21.64 -25.23 15.01
CA GLY A 89 -21.98 -26.64 14.78
C GLY A 89 -22.97 -27.24 15.80
N ILE A 90 -23.76 -26.41 16.49
CA ILE A 90 -24.72 -26.89 17.48
C ILE A 90 -25.94 -27.39 16.70
N ARG A 91 -25.96 -28.67 16.36
CA ARG A 91 -27.18 -29.36 15.96
C ARG A 91 -27.84 -29.88 17.23
N SER A 92 -28.96 -29.29 17.63
CA SER A 92 -29.86 -29.91 18.60
C SER A 92 -30.64 -30.98 17.86
N THR A 93 -30.36 -32.25 18.15
CA THR A 93 -31.27 -33.35 17.83
C THR A 93 -32.19 -33.52 19.03
N SER A 94 -33.48 -33.27 18.82
CA SER A 94 -34.57 -33.65 19.73
C SER A 94 -34.78 -35.15 19.76
#